data_AF-A0A975LHQ7-F1
#
_entry.id   AF-A0A975LHQ7-F1
#
_cell.length_a   1.000
_cell.length_b   1.000
_cell.length_c   1.000
_cell.angle_alpha   90.00
_cell.angle_beta   90.00
_cell.angle_gamma   90.00
#
_symmetry.space_group_name_H-M   'P 1'
#
loop_
_entity.id
_entity.type
_entity.pdbx_description
1 polymer ?
#
loop_
_entity_poly.entity_id
_entity_poly.type
_entity_poly.pdbx_seq_one_letter_code
_entity_poly.pdbx_strand_id
1 'polypeptide(L)'
;MNYQKEINQHIDLSKNIDCLSLSIGANNKEEFSWIVENISAFKKESMEAYNSVIEKYKSKEHKKMYIIVEQKKDINFSSVEKHLGLWNKYKQIPLDYKSEDFYISESHRYAFAKVRNIGFHHIPLLRNETITLARNDDMLLASLNNFNGGDLFRFFYKEKYVVLIVRDLGCEGNALTFFSQEKQELNKIYNLAKENAFQDL
;
A
#
# COMPACT_ATOMS: atom_id res chain seq x y z
N MET A 1 25.69 -0.26 10.11
CA MET A 1 24.37 -0.01 9.48
C MET A 1 23.92 1.33 10.04
N ASN A 2 23.44 2.26 9.22
CA ASN A 2 23.15 3.64 9.66
C ASN A 2 21.69 3.85 10.10
N TYR A 3 20.92 2.75 10.12
CA TYR A 3 19.53 2.65 10.52
C TYR A 3 19.20 1.16 10.73
N GLN A 4 18.09 0.88 11.39
CA GLN A 4 17.59 -0.47 11.66
C GLN A 4 16.47 -0.87 10.70
N LYS A 5 16.32 -2.18 10.50
CA LYS A 5 15.20 -2.78 9.75
C LYS A 5 14.48 -3.74 10.68
N GLU A 6 13.26 -3.42 11.03
CA GLU A 6 12.49 -4.13 12.06
C GLU A 6 11.22 -4.72 11.47
N ILE A 7 10.87 -5.92 11.91
CA ILE A 7 9.62 -6.58 11.59
C ILE A 7 8.84 -6.82 12.88
N ASN A 8 7.57 -6.42 12.87
CA ASN A 8 6.70 -6.55 14.03
C ASN A 8 5.31 -7.06 13.59
N GLN A 9 4.92 -8.22 14.12
CA GLN A 9 3.55 -8.73 14.01
C GLN A 9 2.75 -8.29 15.24
N HIS A 10 1.68 -7.53 15.03
CA HIS A 10 0.86 -6.99 16.11
C HIS A 10 -0.60 -6.88 15.69
N ILE A 11 -1.45 -6.51 16.65
CA ILE A 11 -2.83 -6.16 16.40
C ILE A 11 -2.90 -4.63 16.27
N ASP A 12 -3.38 -4.12 15.13
CA ASP A 12 -3.75 -2.71 15.02
C ASP A 12 -4.97 -2.49 15.93
N LEU A 13 -4.74 -1.94 17.12
CA LEU A 13 -5.76 -1.73 18.15
C LEU A 13 -6.92 -0.84 17.67
N SER A 14 -6.66 0.11 16.76
CA SER A 14 -7.71 0.98 16.22
C SER A 14 -8.71 0.22 15.34
N LYS A 15 -8.27 -0.89 14.75
CA LYS A 15 -9.05 -1.71 13.81
C LYS A 15 -9.38 -3.09 14.35
N ASN A 16 -8.70 -3.51 15.42
CA ASN A 16 -8.72 -4.86 15.97
C ASN A 16 -8.39 -5.93 14.91
N ILE A 17 -7.29 -5.71 14.18
CA ILE A 17 -6.89 -6.53 13.03
C ILE A 17 -5.41 -6.94 13.16
N ASP A 18 -5.12 -8.21 12.89
CA ASP A 18 -3.75 -8.70 12.72
C ASP A 18 -3.04 -7.98 11.57
N CYS A 19 -1.86 -7.47 11.86
CA CYS A 19 -1.02 -6.83 10.87
C CYS A 19 0.46 -7.17 11.07
N LEU A 20 1.22 -6.97 10.00
CA LEU A 20 2.65 -7.11 9.97
C LEU A 20 3.27 -5.80 9.49
N SER A 21 4.07 -5.16 10.32
CA SER A 21 4.76 -3.92 9.97
C SER A 21 6.23 -4.15 9.75
N LEU A 22 6.73 -3.61 8.64
CA LEU A 22 8.15 -3.52 8.31
C LEU A 22 8.57 -2.07 8.52
N SER A 23 9.36 -1.80 9.55
CA SER A 23 9.82 -0.46 9.89
C SER A 23 11.30 -0.31 9.54
N ILE A 24 11.67 0.86 9.01
CA ILE A 24 13.07 1.23 8.80
C ILE A 24 13.25 2.62 9.40
N GLY A 25 14.21 2.77 10.31
CA GLY A 25 14.35 4.00 11.07
C GLY A 25 15.56 3.99 11.99
N ALA A 26 15.71 5.07 12.76
CA ALA A 26 16.75 5.22 13.74
C ALA A 26 16.33 4.60 15.08
N ASN A 27 17.27 3.91 15.73
CA ASN A 27 17.13 3.38 17.10
C ASN A 27 18.04 4.12 18.10
N ASN A 28 18.89 5.01 17.62
CA ASN A 28 19.74 5.87 18.45
C ASN A 28 19.97 7.24 17.80
N LYS A 29 20.63 8.14 18.53
CA LYS A 29 20.85 9.53 18.12
C LYS A 29 21.77 9.64 16.91
N GLU A 30 22.76 8.77 16.82
CA GLU A 30 23.74 8.74 15.72
C GLU A 30 23.06 8.35 14.41
N GLU A 31 22.25 7.29 14.42
CA GLU A 31 21.44 6.87 13.28
C GLU A 31 20.44 7.97 12.87
N PHE A 32 19.77 8.60 13.83
CA PHE A 32 18.86 9.71 13.55
C PHE A 32 19.58 10.87 12.86
N SER A 33 20.74 11.27 13.38
CA SER A 33 21.55 12.35 12.82
C SER A 33 21.98 12.02 11.39
N TRP A 34 22.40 10.77 11.14
CA TRP A 34 22.73 10.31 9.81
C TRP A 34 21.53 10.38 8.85
N ILE A 35 20.33 9.93 9.28
CA ILE A 35 19.11 10.00 8.45
C ILE A 35 18.77 11.45 8.10
N VAL A 36 18.88 12.39 9.05
CA VAL A 36 18.62 13.81 8.81
C VAL A 36 19.57 14.35 7.73
N GLU A 37 20.86 14.04 7.83
CA GLU A 37 21.88 14.48 6.86
C GLU A 37 21.75 13.78 5.49
N ASN A 38 21.13 12.59 5.44
CA ASN A 38 21.09 11.72 4.26
C ASN A 38 19.65 11.33 3.86
N ILE A 39 18.65 12.18 4.13
CA ILE A 39 17.23 11.82 4.05
C ILE A 39 16.81 11.29 2.67
N SER A 40 17.36 11.83 1.58
CA SER A 40 17.05 11.38 0.22
C SER A 40 17.59 9.96 -0.04
N ALA A 41 18.80 9.65 0.43
CA ALA A 41 19.38 8.32 0.32
C ALA A 41 18.61 7.32 1.18
N PHE A 42 18.35 7.67 2.44
CA PHE A 42 17.55 6.87 3.37
C PHE A 42 16.17 6.51 2.80
N LYS A 43 15.43 7.49 2.26
CA LYS A 43 14.11 7.25 1.66
C LYS A 43 14.16 6.34 0.44
N LYS A 44 15.22 6.44 -0.37
CA LYS A 44 15.42 5.56 -1.52
C LYS A 44 15.70 4.13 -1.07
N GLU A 45 16.68 3.94 -0.19
CA GLU A 45 17.12 2.62 0.28
C GLU A 45 16.02 1.87 1.05
N SER A 46 15.26 2.58 1.89
CA SER A 46 14.12 1.99 2.61
C SER A 46 13.04 1.50 1.64
N MET A 47 12.71 2.29 0.61
CA MET A 47 11.75 1.86 -0.40
C MET A 47 12.25 0.73 -1.28
N GLU A 48 13.54 0.68 -1.60
CA GLU A 48 14.13 -0.48 -2.28
C GLU A 48 14.00 -1.75 -1.44
N ALA A 49 14.22 -1.66 -0.12
CA ALA A 49 14.03 -2.79 0.79
C ALA A 49 12.56 -3.26 0.82
N TYR A 50 11.60 -2.33 0.91
CA TYR A 50 10.18 -2.67 0.87
C TYR A 50 9.74 -3.25 -0.48
N ASN A 51 10.16 -2.65 -1.59
CA ASN A 51 9.85 -3.14 -2.92
C ASN A 51 10.43 -4.54 -3.15
N SER A 52 11.62 -4.84 -2.63
CA SER A 52 12.18 -6.20 -2.69
C SER A 52 11.26 -7.23 -2.02
N VAL A 53 10.70 -6.91 -0.84
CA VAL A 53 9.74 -7.82 -0.16
C VAL A 53 8.45 -7.95 -0.96
N ILE A 54 7.87 -6.82 -1.41
CA ILE A 54 6.62 -6.81 -2.19
C ILE A 54 6.77 -7.58 -3.49
N GLU A 55 7.83 -7.35 -4.28
CA GLU A 55 8.04 -8.02 -5.56
C GLU A 55 8.29 -9.53 -5.39
N LYS A 56 9.07 -9.94 -4.38
CA LYS A 56 9.22 -11.36 -4.06
C LYS A 56 7.89 -12.00 -3.71
N TYR A 57 7.07 -11.33 -2.90
CA TYR A 57 5.75 -11.84 -2.50
C TYR A 57 4.79 -11.92 -3.69
N LYS A 58 4.71 -10.86 -4.50
CA LYS A 58 3.94 -10.83 -5.76
C LYS A 58 4.35 -11.96 -6.69
N SER A 59 5.65 -12.17 -6.88
CA SER A 59 6.16 -13.22 -7.77
C SER A 59 5.87 -14.62 -7.25
N LYS A 60 6.09 -14.90 -5.96
CA LYS A 60 5.85 -16.23 -5.37
C LYS A 60 4.37 -16.59 -5.32
N GLU A 61 3.51 -15.61 -5.03
CA GLU A 61 2.06 -15.83 -4.88
C GLU A 61 1.26 -15.51 -6.16
N HIS A 62 1.96 -15.19 -7.25
CA HIS A 62 1.37 -14.75 -8.52
C HIS A 62 0.33 -13.63 -8.35
N LYS A 63 0.65 -12.64 -7.50
CA LYS A 63 -0.20 -11.47 -7.22
C LYS A 63 0.28 -10.24 -7.98
N LYS A 64 -0.67 -9.38 -8.30
CA LYS A 64 -0.51 -8.05 -8.85
C LYS A 64 -0.88 -7.03 -7.76
N MET A 65 -0.29 -5.84 -7.84
CA MET A 65 -0.56 -4.75 -6.90
C MET A 65 -1.46 -3.72 -7.54
N TYR A 66 -2.44 -3.26 -6.78
CA TYR A 66 -3.43 -2.29 -7.23
C TYR A 66 -3.55 -1.16 -6.22
N ILE A 67 -3.67 0.05 -6.72
CA ILE A 67 -4.15 1.19 -5.93
C ILE A 67 -5.63 1.37 -6.27
N ILE A 68 -6.48 1.42 -5.24
CA ILE A 68 -7.88 1.78 -5.37
C ILE A 68 -8.06 3.17 -4.76
N VAL A 69 -8.62 4.06 -5.57
CA VAL A 69 -8.84 5.46 -5.22
C VAL A 69 -10.32 5.72 -5.11
N GLU A 70 -10.72 6.18 -3.94
CA GLU A 70 -12.04 6.70 -3.67
C GLU A 70 -12.13 8.16 -4.11
N GLN A 71 -13.14 8.48 -4.91
CA GLN A 71 -13.46 9.85 -5.27
C GLN A 71 -14.89 10.17 -4.87
N LYS A 72 -15.02 11.06 -3.90
CA LYS A 72 -16.29 11.60 -3.43
C LYS A 72 -16.37 13.10 -3.75
N LYS A 73 -17.55 13.54 -4.18
CA LYS A 73 -17.86 14.95 -4.42
C LYS A 73 -19.09 15.38 -3.64
N ASP A 74 -19.16 16.67 -3.35
CA ASP A 74 -20.35 17.30 -2.77
C ASP A 74 -21.50 17.44 -3.80
N ILE A 75 -21.17 17.35 -5.10
CA ILE A 75 -22.09 17.49 -6.24
C ILE A 75 -21.86 16.32 -7.21
N ASN A 76 -22.80 16.08 -8.13
CA ASN A 76 -22.67 15.09 -9.19
C ASN A 76 -21.40 15.25 -10.03
N PHE A 77 -20.79 14.12 -10.40
CA PHE A 77 -19.76 14.08 -11.43
C PHE A 77 -20.36 14.46 -12.79
N SER A 78 -19.73 15.40 -13.49
CA SER A 78 -20.07 15.67 -14.89
C SER A 78 -19.76 14.45 -15.77
N SER A 79 -20.38 14.34 -16.95
CA SER A 79 -20.11 13.24 -17.89
C SER A 79 -18.63 13.15 -18.27
N VAL A 80 -17.94 14.29 -18.43
CA VAL A 80 -16.50 14.32 -18.69
C VAL A 80 -15.74 13.73 -17.51
N GLU A 81 -16.04 14.18 -16.29
CA GLU A 81 -15.38 13.67 -15.10
C GLU A 81 -15.62 12.18 -14.92
N LYS A 82 -16.82 11.69 -15.23
CA LYS A 82 -17.16 10.26 -15.22
C LYS A 82 -16.32 9.42 -16.20
N HIS A 83 -15.62 10.03 -17.15
CA HIS A 83 -14.70 9.33 -18.06
C HIS A 83 -13.22 9.62 -17.76
N LEU A 84 -12.93 10.52 -16.81
CA LEU A 84 -11.58 10.95 -16.49
C LEU A 84 -10.86 10.06 -15.46
N GLY A 85 -11.46 9.09 -14.77
CA GLY A 85 -10.75 8.17 -13.84
C GLY A 85 -9.62 8.77 -12.98
N LEU A 86 -8.52 8.02 -12.79
CA LEU A 86 -7.31 8.36 -11.99
C LEU A 86 -6.45 9.57 -12.46
N TRP A 87 -6.98 10.61 -13.09
CA TRP A 87 -6.18 11.38 -14.05
C TRP A 87 -5.50 12.69 -13.62
N ASN A 88 -5.21 12.96 -12.34
CA ASN A 88 -4.30 14.08 -12.05
C ASN A 88 -3.32 13.80 -10.91
N LYS A 89 -3.80 13.25 -9.79
CA LYS A 89 -2.97 12.94 -8.63
C LYS A 89 -1.94 11.84 -8.90
N TYR A 90 -2.26 10.88 -9.79
CA TYR A 90 -1.46 9.66 -9.99
C TYR A 90 -0.70 9.60 -11.32
N LYS A 91 -0.68 10.69 -12.10
CA LYS A 91 0.05 10.73 -13.39
C LYS A 91 1.54 10.42 -13.25
N GLN A 92 2.10 10.64 -12.06
CA GLN A 92 3.51 10.39 -11.75
C GLN A 92 3.77 8.91 -11.48
N ILE A 93 2.76 8.15 -11.03
CA ILE A 93 2.90 6.72 -10.71
C ILE A 93 2.92 5.90 -12.02
N PRO A 94 3.88 4.98 -12.21
CA PRO A 94 3.89 4.05 -13.35
C PRO A 94 2.73 3.05 -13.24
N LEU A 95 1.65 3.33 -13.97
CA LEU A 95 0.44 2.50 -14.02
C LEU A 95 0.36 1.72 -15.34
N ASP A 96 -0.13 0.49 -15.27
CA ASP A 96 -0.12 -0.45 -16.39
C ASP A 96 -1.37 -0.44 -17.27
N TYR A 97 -2.52 -0.04 -16.73
CA TYR A 97 -3.76 0.01 -17.50
C TYR A 97 -4.66 1.14 -16.99
N LYS A 98 -5.57 1.59 -17.86
CA LYS A 98 -6.55 2.63 -17.57
C LYS A 98 -7.69 2.02 -16.74
N SER A 99 -7.91 2.55 -15.54
CA SER A 99 -8.96 2.12 -14.62
C SER A 99 -10.32 1.98 -15.30
N GLU A 100 -11.07 0.92 -14.98
CA GLU A 100 -12.52 0.98 -15.08
C GLU A 100 -13.05 1.76 -13.86
N ASP A 101 -13.97 2.67 -14.11
CA ASP A 101 -14.60 3.48 -13.06
C ASP A 101 -15.87 2.76 -12.57
N PHE A 102 -15.96 2.56 -11.26
CA PHE A 102 -17.13 1.97 -10.59
C PHE A 102 -17.93 3.03 -9.86
N TYR A 103 -19.19 3.17 -10.19
CA TYR A 103 -20.08 4.18 -9.60
C TYR A 103 -20.96 3.55 -8.53
N ILE A 104 -20.83 4.00 -7.29
CA ILE A 104 -21.82 3.70 -6.25
C ILE A 104 -23.01 4.65 -6.37
N SER A 105 -22.73 5.92 -6.70
CA SER A 105 -23.72 6.97 -6.88
C SER A 105 -23.24 8.02 -7.88
N GLU A 106 -24.06 9.02 -8.16
CA GLU A 106 -23.68 10.12 -9.05
C GLU A 106 -22.57 11.03 -8.51
N SER A 107 -22.31 10.96 -7.21
CA SER A 107 -21.29 11.76 -6.50
C SER A 107 -20.18 10.91 -5.87
N HIS A 108 -20.22 9.59 -6.05
CA HIS A 108 -19.25 8.67 -5.47
C HIS A 108 -18.82 7.58 -6.46
N ARG A 109 -17.52 7.50 -6.74
CA ARG A 109 -16.93 6.46 -7.57
C ARG A 109 -15.59 5.94 -7.03
N TYR A 110 -15.22 4.77 -7.51
CA TYR A 110 -13.88 4.21 -7.38
C TYR A 110 -13.22 4.07 -8.73
N ALA A 111 -11.90 4.24 -8.73
CA ALA A 111 -11.05 3.89 -9.84
C ALA A 111 -9.88 3.08 -9.29
N PHE A 112 -9.46 2.04 -10.00
CA PHE A 112 -8.34 1.21 -9.60
C PHE A 112 -7.32 1.10 -10.73
N ALA A 113 -6.04 0.97 -10.39
CA ALA A 113 -5.00 0.73 -11.38
C ALA A 113 -3.95 -0.24 -10.87
N LYS A 114 -3.49 -1.10 -11.78
CA LYS A 114 -2.38 -2.00 -11.54
C LYS A 114 -1.08 -1.21 -11.55
N VAL A 115 -0.30 -1.39 -10.50
CA VAL A 115 0.96 -0.69 -10.28
C VAL A 115 2.12 -1.63 -10.55
N ARG A 116 3.11 -1.16 -11.33
CA ARG A 116 4.35 -1.91 -11.55
C ARG A 116 5.26 -1.84 -10.33
N ASN A 117 5.57 -0.62 -9.90
CA ASN A 117 6.49 -0.33 -8.80
C ASN A 117 6.07 0.98 -8.10
N ILE A 118 6.17 1.03 -6.78
CA ILE A 118 5.95 2.25 -5.99
C ILE A 118 7.31 2.89 -5.68
N GLY A 119 7.65 3.94 -6.43
CA GLY A 119 8.78 4.82 -6.09
C GLY A 119 8.52 5.64 -4.82
N PHE A 120 9.57 6.01 -4.08
CA PHE A 120 9.45 6.75 -2.81
C PHE A 120 8.73 8.10 -2.94
N HIS A 121 8.92 8.80 -4.06
CA HIS A 121 8.28 10.09 -4.33
C HIS A 121 6.76 9.95 -4.54
N HIS A 122 6.25 8.72 -4.69
CA HIS A 122 4.81 8.46 -4.77
C HIS A 122 4.16 8.21 -3.42
N ILE A 123 4.92 7.92 -2.35
CA ILE A 123 4.34 7.65 -1.01
C ILE A 123 3.41 8.79 -0.56
N PRO A 124 3.76 10.08 -0.70
CA PRO A 124 2.85 11.16 -0.32
C PRO A 124 1.54 11.14 -1.11
N LEU A 125 1.56 10.69 -2.37
CA LEU A 125 0.37 10.54 -3.21
C LEU A 125 -0.51 9.37 -2.75
N LEU A 126 0.09 8.34 -2.16
CA LEU A 126 -0.59 7.14 -1.66
C LEU A 126 -1.12 7.30 -0.23
N ARG A 127 -0.87 8.45 0.41
CA ARG A 127 -1.36 8.71 1.76
C ARG A 127 -2.89 8.64 1.76
N ASN A 128 -3.43 7.72 2.56
CA ASN A 128 -4.85 7.38 2.69
C ASN A 128 -5.47 6.55 1.54
N GLU A 129 -4.66 6.08 0.60
CA GLU A 129 -5.15 5.20 -0.46
C GLU A 129 -5.15 3.74 -0.02
N THR A 130 -6.09 2.95 -0.54
CA THR A 130 -6.11 1.51 -0.28
C THR A 130 -5.29 0.80 -1.35
N ILE A 131 -4.17 0.22 -0.95
CA ILE A 131 -3.32 -0.60 -1.82
C ILE A 131 -3.62 -2.06 -1.51
N THR A 132 -3.90 -2.87 -2.52
CA THR A 132 -4.22 -4.29 -2.34
C THR A 132 -3.43 -5.17 -3.29
N LEU A 133 -3.29 -6.44 -2.93
CA LEU A 133 -2.68 -7.47 -3.77
C LEU A 133 -3.71 -8.51 -4.17
N ALA A 134 -3.91 -8.70 -5.48
CA ALA A 134 -4.88 -9.66 -6.05
C ALA A 134 -4.21 -10.56 -7.10
N ARG A 135 -4.73 -11.78 -7.31
CA ARG A 135 -4.16 -12.73 -8.27
C ARG A 135 -4.38 -12.32 -9.73
N ASN A 136 -5.55 -11.77 -10.03
CA ASN A 136 -5.90 -11.32 -11.37
C ASN A 136 -6.90 -10.16 -11.32
N ASP A 137 -7.10 -9.55 -12.48
CA ASP A 137 -7.94 -8.36 -12.63
C ASP A 137 -9.42 -8.73 -12.46
N ASP A 138 -9.86 -9.87 -13.00
CA ASP A 138 -11.26 -10.34 -12.96
C ASP A 138 -11.79 -10.55 -11.54
N MET A 139 -11.00 -11.14 -10.64
CA MET A 139 -11.38 -11.33 -9.24
C MET A 139 -11.57 -9.99 -8.53
N LEU A 140 -10.66 -9.05 -8.78
CA LEU A 140 -10.72 -7.72 -8.18
C LEU A 140 -11.95 -6.96 -8.67
N LEU A 141 -12.20 -7.00 -9.99
CA LEU A 141 -13.37 -6.43 -10.64
C LEU A 141 -14.67 -7.04 -10.09
N ALA A 142 -14.73 -8.36 -9.94
CA ALA A 142 -15.90 -9.06 -9.40
C ALA A 142 -16.17 -8.67 -7.94
N SER A 143 -15.15 -8.58 -7.09
CA SER A 143 -15.30 -8.08 -5.72
C SER A 143 -15.83 -6.65 -5.72
N LEU A 144 -15.22 -5.74 -6.51
CA LEU A 144 -15.63 -4.34 -6.59
C LEU A 144 -17.06 -4.15 -7.11
N ASN A 145 -17.53 -4.98 -8.05
CA ASN A 145 -18.91 -4.97 -8.52
C ASN A 145 -19.93 -5.26 -7.42
N ASN A 146 -19.53 -6.00 -6.38
CA ASN A 146 -20.38 -6.30 -5.23
C ASN A 146 -20.22 -5.27 -4.09
N PHE A 147 -19.35 -4.27 -4.25
CA PHE A 147 -19.09 -3.30 -3.22
C PHE A 147 -20.15 -2.18 -3.24
N ASN A 148 -21.01 -2.19 -2.23
CA ASN A 148 -22.11 -1.23 -2.08
C ASN A 148 -21.72 0.04 -1.29
N GLY A 149 -20.42 0.36 -1.26
CA GLY A 149 -19.83 1.49 -0.55
C GLY A 149 -19.51 1.25 0.91
N GLY A 150 -18.82 2.24 1.51
CA GLY A 150 -18.28 2.18 2.86
C GLY A 150 -16.76 2.25 2.86
N ASP A 151 -16.14 1.68 3.88
CA ASP A 151 -14.67 1.68 4.04
C ASP A 151 -14.02 0.61 3.15
N LEU A 152 -13.33 1.04 2.09
CA LEU A 152 -12.60 0.17 1.14
C LEU A 152 -11.57 -0.74 1.82
N PHE A 153 -10.85 -0.22 2.82
CA PHE A 153 -9.87 -1.02 3.54
C PHE A 153 -10.58 -2.20 4.21
N ARG A 154 -11.69 -1.93 4.91
CA ARG A 154 -12.47 -2.98 5.58
C ARG A 154 -13.10 -3.95 4.59
N PHE A 155 -13.53 -3.46 3.43
CA PHE A 155 -14.04 -4.30 2.35
C PHE A 155 -12.98 -5.30 1.87
N PHE A 156 -11.83 -4.83 1.41
CA PHE A 156 -10.77 -5.72 0.91
C PHE A 156 -10.23 -6.66 1.98
N TYR A 157 -10.10 -6.18 3.22
CA TYR A 157 -9.71 -7.02 4.34
C TYR A 157 -10.69 -8.17 4.57
N LYS A 158 -12.01 -7.89 4.56
CA LYS A 158 -13.06 -8.92 4.71
C LYS A 158 -13.11 -9.91 3.54
N GLU A 159 -12.84 -9.42 2.34
CA GLU A 159 -12.69 -10.24 1.14
C GLU A 159 -11.35 -11.01 1.09
N LYS A 160 -10.60 -11.04 2.21
CA LYS A 160 -9.35 -11.78 2.39
C LYS A 160 -8.22 -11.37 1.46
N TYR A 161 -8.27 -10.14 0.94
CA TYR A 161 -7.13 -9.57 0.22
C TYR A 161 -6.04 -9.14 1.21
N VAL A 162 -4.80 -9.09 0.72
CA VAL A 162 -3.71 -8.44 1.46
C VAL A 162 -3.73 -6.96 1.15
N VAL A 163 -3.97 -6.15 2.18
CA VAL A 163 -3.99 -4.68 2.08
C VAL A 163 -2.68 -4.12 2.62
N LEU A 164 -2.16 -3.07 1.98
CA LEU A 164 -0.89 -2.44 2.32
C LEU A 164 -1.10 -0.96 2.63
N ILE A 165 -0.39 -0.46 3.63
CA ILE A 165 -0.32 0.95 3.95
C ILE A 165 1.14 1.35 4.14
N VAL A 166 1.56 2.40 3.43
CA VAL A 166 2.88 3.01 3.60
C VAL A 166 2.75 4.24 4.50
N ARG A 167 3.63 4.36 5.49
CA ARG A 167 3.74 5.50 6.40
C ARG A 167 5.13 6.12 6.26
N ASP A 168 5.19 7.41 5.94
CA ASP A 168 6.41 8.23 5.96
C ASP A 168 6.39 9.07 7.23
N LEU A 169 7.31 8.79 8.16
CA LEU A 169 7.50 9.52 9.43
C LEU A 169 8.70 10.48 9.34
N GLY A 170 9.16 10.79 8.12
CA GLY A 170 10.24 11.74 7.90
C GLY A 170 11.59 11.22 8.39
N CYS A 171 12.21 11.94 9.31
CA CYS A 171 13.53 11.60 9.84
C CYS A 171 13.48 10.51 10.93
N GLU A 172 12.31 10.24 11.51
CA GLU A 172 12.13 9.14 12.46
C GLU A 172 12.12 7.78 11.74
N GLY A 173 11.78 7.78 10.45
CA GLY A 173 11.81 6.60 9.59
C GLY A 173 10.57 6.47 8.74
N ASN A 174 10.32 5.26 8.27
CA ASN A 174 9.13 4.89 7.54
C ASN A 174 8.70 3.46 7.89
N ALA A 175 7.46 3.14 7.53
CA ALA A 175 6.91 1.82 7.74
C ALA A 175 6.03 1.38 6.56
N LEU A 176 6.10 0.09 6.24
CA LEU A 176 5.16 -0.59 5.37
C LEU A 176 4.39 -1.62 6.20
N THR A 177 3.08 -1.43 6.33
CA THR A 177 2.22 -2.34 7.08
C THR A 177 1.33 -3.15 6.14
N PHE A 178 1.31 -4.46 6.34
CA PHE A 178 0.45 -5.42 5.67
C PHE A 178 -0.68 -5.84 6.60
N PHE A 179 -1.87 -5.97 6.04
CA PHE A 179 -3.08 -6.43 6.71
C PHE A 179 -3.67 -7.59 5.92
N SER A 180 -4.06 -8.66 6.61
CA SER A 180 -4.74 -9.80 5.99
C SER A 180 -5.55 -10.56 7.04
N GLN A 181 -6.72 -11.07 6.67
CA GLN A 181 -7.44 -12.04 7.50
C GLN A 181 -6.74 -13.41 7.53
N GLU A 182 -5.96 -13.71 6.50
CA GLU A 182 -5.27 -14.98 6.38
C GLU A 182 -3.88 -14.87 7.00
N LYS A 183 -3.73 -15.35 8.24
CA LYS A 183 -2.45 -15.36 8.96
C LYS A 183 -1.31 -16.02 8.17
N GLN A 184 -1.63 -17.00 7.34
CA GLN A 184 -0.65 -17.64 6.44
C GLN A 184 -0.03 -16.64 5.46
N GLU A 185 -0.78 -15.66 4.97
CA GLU A 185 -0.26 -14.61 4.10
C GLU A 185 0.72 -13.69 4.83
N LEU A 186 0.40 -13.30 6.06
CA LEU A 186 1.31 -12.52 6.90
C LEU A 186 2.59 -13.31 7.22
N ASN A 187 2.50 -14.61 7.51
CA ASN A 187 3.67 -15.46 7.77
C ASN A 187 4.59 -15.58 6.54
N LYS A 188 4.02 -15.68 5.33
CA LYS A 188 4.80 -15.70 4.08
C LYS A 188 5.58 -14.39 3.91
N ILE A 189 4.91 -13.25 4.12
CA ILE A 189 5.53 -11.92 4.03
C ILE A 189 6.61 -11.78 5.11
N TYR A 190 6.35 -12.28 6.32
CA TYR A 190 7.32 -12.27 7.42
C TYR A 190 8.61 -13.01 7.03
N ASN A 191 8.51 -14.22 6.50
CA ASN A 191 9.68 -14.99 6.07
C ASN A 191 10.46 -14.26 4.96
N LEU A 192 9.76 -13.66 4.01
CA LEU A 192 10.38 -12.85 2.95
C LEU A 192 11.08 -11.60 3.48
N ALA A 193 10.55 -10.97 4.52
CA ALA A 193 11.18 -9.83 5.16
C ALA A 193 12.46 -10.25 5.91
N LYS A 194 12.47 -11.41 6.59
CA LYS A 194 13.67 -11.98 7.20
C LYS A 194 14.77 -12.25 6.16
N GLU A 195 14.41 -12.78 4.99
CA GLU A 195 15.33 -12.92 3.84
C GLU A 195 15.88 -11.57 3.33
N ASN A 196 15.25 -10.44 3.68
CA ASN A 196 15.67 -9.08 3.34
C ASN A 196 16.30 -8.34 4.53
N ALA A 197 16.80 -9.08 5.52
CA ALA A 197 17.49 -8.58 6.70
C ALA A 197 16.65 -7.68 7.63
N PHE A 198 15.32 -7.81 7.61
CA PHE A 198 14.48 -7.30 8.70
C PHE A 198 14.63 -8.22 9.92
N GLN A 199 14.73 -7.63 11.10
CA GLN A 199 14.93 -8.34 12.37
C GLN A 199 13.73 -8.17 13.29
N ASP A 200 13.49 -9.16 14.15
CA ASP A 200 12.44 -9.00 15.15
C ASP A 200 12.86 -7.93 16.15
N LEU A 201 11.86 -7.23 16.66
CA LEU A 201 11.97 -6.33 17.80
C LEU A 201 12.00 -7.12 19.11
#